data_AF-A0A975U879-F1
#
_entry.id   AF-A0A975U879-F1
#
_cell.length_a   1.000
_cell.length_b   1.000
_cell.length_c   1.000
_cell.angle_alpha   90.00
_cell.angle_beta   90.00
_cell.angle_gamma   90.00
#
_symmetry.space_group_name_H-M   'P 1'
#
loop_
_entity.id
_entity.type
_entity.pdbx_description
1 polymer ?
#
loop_
_entity_poly.entity_id
_entity_poly.type
_entity_poly.pdbx_seq_one_letter_code
_entity_poly.pdbx_strand_id
1 'polypeptide(L)'
;MAAKCWAALFAARDWAGALVDGKKEPKPKEEVSWKQLFKQISETNLLKRSIEEWKPRVSEDIPYLPFEGDISHLPENTPEYSVAAFLDHWCNKRFGLIADALLYFTDTPKGKKAGMARQDFGNHIPVSFRLLGIDDQAAAVTHVIAELCFEIDGQQKFKEVSVRAIYQDLENNPSVRSMPNGYWRIVQNSFSEIIYAPGL
;
A
#
# COMPACT_ATOMS: atom_id res chain seq x y z
N MET A 1 -1.76 16.31 33.39
CA MET A 1 -2.13 17.33 32.38
C MET A 1 -1.28 18.60 32.43
N ALA A 2 -0.86 19.09 33.61
CA ALA A 2 -0.05 20.32 33.73
C ALA A 2 1.31 20.29 32.97
N ALA A 3 2.02 19.16 32.97
CA ALA A 3 3.35 19.07 32.35
C ALA A 3 3.36 19.31 30.82
N LYS A 4 2.30 18.89 30.10
CA LYS A 4 2.17 19.14 28.65
C LYS A 4 1.91 20.63 28.35
N CYS A 5 1.17 21.32 29.22
CA CYS A 5 0.93 22.75 29.09
C CYS A 5 2.20 23.57 29.37
N TRP A 6 2.99 23.18 30.38
CA TRP A 6 4.27 23.82 30.69
C TRP A 6 5.29 23.65 29.56
N ALA A 7 5.40 22.45 28.98
CA ALA A 7 6.29 22.20 27.85
C ALA A 7 5.92 23.09 26.64
N ALA A 8 4.64 23.24 26.33
CA ALA A 8 4.17 24.13 25.26
C ALA A 8 4.48 25.61 25.55
N LEU A 9 4.31 26.06 26.79
CA LEU A 9 4.61 27.43 27.20
C LEU A 9 6.11 27.74 27.11
N PHE A 10 6.98 26.83 27.56
CA PHE A 10 8.43 27.00 27.44
C PHE A 10 8.88 26.96 25.98
N ALA A 11 8.35 26.05 25.17
CA ALA A 11 8.64 26.02 23.74
C ALA A 11 8.23 27.31 23.02
N ALA A 12 7.07 27.89 23.37
CA ALA A 12 6.63 29.18 22.82
C ALA A 12 7.54 30.34 23.25
N ARG A 13 7.99 30.35 24.52
CA ARG A 13 8.93 31.35 25.04
C ARG A 13 10.29 31.25 24.36
N ASP A 14 10.82 30.05 24.22
CA ASP A 14 12.12 29.80 23.61
C ASP A 14 12.10 30.13 22.11
N TRP A 15 10.97 29.88 21.43
CA TRP A 15 10.77 30.31 20.05
C TRP A 15 10.71 31.84 19.91
N ALA A 16 9.99 32.52 20.80
CA ALA A 16 9.95 33.98 20.83
C ALA A 16 11.34 34.59 21.11
N GLY A 17 12.09 34.01 22.05
CA GLY A 17 13.47 34.40 22.33
C GLY A 17 14.40 34.19 21.12
N ALA A 18 14.27 33.06 20.42
CA ALA A 18 15.07 32.77 19.24
C ALA A 18 14.79 33.71 18.04
N LEU A 19 13.56 34.25 17.95
CA LEU A 19 13.18 35.28 16.98
C LEU A 19 13.81 36.64 17.33
N VAL A 20 13.78 37.03 18.60
CA VAL A 20 14.38 38.29 19.08
C VAL A 20 15.91 38.26 18.97
N ASP A 21 16.53 37.10 19.21
CA ASP A 21 17.97 36.88 19.10
C ASP A 21 18.48 36.77 17.65
N GLY A 22 17.61 36.84 16.64
CA GLY A 22 17.97 36.68 15.22
C GLY A 22 18.52 35.29 14.83
N LYS A 23 18.44 34.30 15.73
CA LYS A 23 18.96 32.93 15.53
C LYS A 23 18.06 32.06 14.65
N LYS A 24 16.81 32.48 14.43
CA LYS A 24 15.86 31.85 13.53
C LYS A 24 15.12 32.94 12.74
N GLU A 25 15.51 33.14 11.49
CA GLU A 25 14.59 33.78 10.55
C GLU A 25 13.41 32.82 10.32
N PRO A 26 12.16 33.25 10.50
CA PRO A 26 11.04 32.44 10.07
C PRO A 26 11.20 32.24 8.57
N LYS A 27 11.36 30.99 8.12
CA LYS A 27 11.29 30.68 6.69
C LYS A 27 10.03 31.36 6.18
N PRO A 28 10.11 32.24 5.17
CA PRO A 28 8.91 32.87 4.64
C PRO A 28 7.94 31.75 4.30
N LYS A 29 6.73 31.82 4.87
CA LYS A 29 5.65 30.93 4.42
C LYS A 29 5.56 31.18 2.93
N GLU A 30 5.78 30.14 2.12
CA GLU A 30 5.54 30.25 0.68
C GLU A 30 4.16 30.88 0.51
N GLU A 31 4.10 32.02 -0.18
CA GLU A 31 2.85 32.72 -0.40
C GLU A 31 1.99 31.84 -1.30
N VAL A 32 1.12 31.04 -0.68
CA VAL A 32 0.18 30.20 -1.40
C VAL A 32 -0.75 31.12 -2.17
N SER A 33 -0.66 31.09 -3.49
CA SER A 33 -1.52 31.88 -4.36
C SER A 33 -2.98 31.52 -4.09
N TRP A 34 -3.89 32.49 -4.21
CA TRP A 34 -5.34 32.24 -4.18
C TRP A 34 -5.76 31.07 -5.07
N LYS A 35 -5.14 30.93 -6.25
CA LYS A 35 -5.40 29.82 -7.17
C LYS A 35 -5.02 28.46 -6.56
N GLN A 36 -3.90 28.40 -5.84
CA GLN A 36 -3.46 27.18 -5.14
C GLN A 36 -4.38 26.86 -3.96
N LEU A 37 -4.80 27.87 -3.19
CA LEU A 37 -5.78 27.69 -2.09
C LEU A 37 -7.11 27.14 -2.61
N PHE A 38 -7.67 27.72 -3.67
CA PHE A 38 -8.93 27.21 -4.25
C PHE A 38 -8.78 25.78 -4.77
N LYS A 39 -7.63 25.46 -5.39
CA LYS A 39 -7.34 24.10 -5.84
C LYS A 39 -7.31 23.11 -4.67
N GLN A 40 -6.59 23.44 -3.59
CA GLN A 40 -6.51 22.61 -2.38
C GLN A 40 -7.88 22.38 -1.74
N ILE A 41 -8.71 23.43 -1.64
CA ILE A 41 -10.07 23.32 -1.09
C ILE A 41 -10.91 22.38 -1.97
N SER A 42 -10.81 22.51 -3.29
CA SER A 42 -11.53 21.64 -4.22
C SER A 42 -11.10 20.18 -4.09
N GLU A 43 -9.80 19.90 -4.08
CA GLU A 43 -9.25 18.55 -3.93
C GLU A 43 -9.63 17.93 -2.58
N THR A 44 -9.56 18.71 -1.49
CA THR A 44 -9.97 18.28 -0.16
C THR A 44 -11.45 17.93 -0.10
N ASN A 45 -12.31 18.75 -0.72
CA ASN A 45 -13.75 18.49 -0.74
C ASN A 45 -14.10 17.27 -1.59
N LEU A 46 -13.42 17.06 -2.72
CA LEU A 46 -13.58 15.85 -3.53
C LEU A 46 -13.19 14.61 -2.72
N LEU A 47 -12.02 14.63 -2.09
CA LEU A 47 -11.55 13.52 -1.26
C LEU A 47 -12.54 13.19 -0.14
N LYS A 48 -13.03 14.21 0.58
CA LYS A 48 -14.04 14.03 1.65
C LYS A 48 -15.30 13.36 1.12
N ARG A 49 -15.86 13.85 0.01
CA ARG A 49 -17.03 13.24 -0.62
C ARG A 49 -16.77 11.79 -1.02
N SER A 50 -15.63 11.52 -1.64
CA SER A 50 -15.26 10.15 -2.02
C SER A 50 -15.13 9.21 -0.84
N ILE A 51 -14.67 9.69 0.33
CA ILE A 51 -14.65 8.90 1.57
C ILE A 51 -16.07 8.68 2.11
N GLU A 52 -16.91 9.71 2.10
CA GLU A 52 -18.30 9.63 2.60
C GLU A 52 -19.19 8.71 1.75
N GLU A 53 -18.98 8.71 0.42
CA GLU A 53 -19.72 7.89 -0.54
C GLU A 53 -19.18 6.45 -0.62
N TRP A 54 -17.95 6.23 -0.15
CA TRP A 54 -17.31 4.92 -0.24
C TRP A 54 -18.06 3.86 0.58
N LYS A 55 -18.21 2.69 -0.03
CA LYS A 55 -18.72 1.47 0.60
C LYS A 55 -17.85 0.28 0.21
N PRO A 56 -17.69 -0.71 1.10
CA PRO A 56 -17.07 -1.98 0.74
C PRO A 56 -17.88 -2.65 -0.38
N ARG A 57 -17.18 -3.26 -1.35
CA ARG A 57 -17.83 -4.07 -2.40
C ARG A 57 -18.37 -5.36 -1.81
N VAL A 58 -19.47 -5.85 -2.36
CA VAL A 58 -20.04 -7.16 -2.03
C VAL A 58 -19.69 -8.18 -3.12
N SER A 59 -19.93 -9.46 -2.86
CA SER A 59 -19.64 -10.57 -3.80
C SER A 59 -20.26 -10.35 -5.18
N GLU A 60 -21.46 -9.77 -5.23
CA GLU A 60 -22.22 -9.49 -6.44
C GLU A 60 -21.53 -8.43 -7.32
N ASP A 61 -20.73 -7.53 -6.74
CA ASP A 61 -19.97 -6.51 -7.47
C ASP A 61 -18.73 -7.10 -8.17
N ILE A 62 -18.37 -8.35 -7.87
CA ILE A 62 -17.09 -8.96 -8.25
C ILE A 62 -17.32 -10.39 -8.78
N PRO A 63 -18.09 -10.54 -9.87
CA PRO A 63 -18.51 -11.85 -10.38
C PRO A 63 -17.36 -12.68 -10.99
N TYR A 64 -16.18 -12.08 -11.16
CA TYR A 64 -14.99 -12.74 -11.68
C TYR A 64 -14.19 -13.46 -10.59
N LEU A 65 -14.57 -13.36 -9.31
CA LEU A 65 -14.00 -14.17 -8.23
C LEU A 65 -14.93 -15.36 -7.87
N PRO A 66 -14.37 -16.52 -7.46
CA PRO A 66 -12.94 -16.83 -7.39
C PRO A 66 -12.30 -16.91 -8.79
N PHE A 67 -11.02 -16.57 -8.88
CA PHE A 67 -10.29 -16.45 -10.14
C PHE A 67 -9.05 -17.35 -10.16
N GLU A 68 -8.88 -18.06 -11.27
CA GLU A 68 -7.70 -18.86 -11.60
C GLU A 68 -7.42 -18.74 -13.11
N GLY A 69 -6.15 -18.65 -13.50
CA GLY A 69 -5.73 -18.58 -14.90
C GLY A 69 -5.08 -17.26 -15.31
N ASP A 70 -5.31 -16.84 -16.56
CA ASP A 70 -4.61 -15.70 -17.17
C ASP A 70 -5.09 -14.35 -16.61
N ILE A 71 -4.18 -13.67 -15.89
CA ILE A 71 -4.44 -12.39 -15.22
C ILE A 71 -4.93 -11.29 -16.15
N SER A 72 -4.75 -11.40 -17.48
CA SER A 72 -5.29 -10.42 -18.43
C SER A 72 -6.81 -10.35 -18.45
N HIS A 73 -7.50 -11.35 -17.90
CA HIS A 73 -8.97 -11.35 -17.76
C HIS A 73 -9.45 -10.62 -16.50
N LEU A 74 -8.56 -10.26 -15.58
CA LEU A 74 -8.93 -9.45 -14.41
C LEU A 74 -9.00 -7.97 -14.79
N PRO A 75 -9.97 -7.21 -14.25
CA PRO A 75 -10.05 -5.78 -14.51
C PRO A 75 -8.79 -5.04 -14.02
N GLU A 76 -8.18 -4.24 -14.88
CA GLU A 76 -7.00 -3.45 -14.51
C GLU A 76 -7.31 -2.42 -13.41
N ASN A 77 -6.25 -1.95 -12.74
CA ASN A 77 -6.33 -0.96 -11.64
C ASN A 77 -7.21 -1.40 -10.45
N THR A 78 -7.43 -2.70 -10.29
CA THR A 78 -8.08 -3.28 -9.14
C THR A 78 -7.06 -3.89 -8.16
N PRO A 79 -7.39 -4.02 -6.87
CA PRO A 79 -6.51 -4.69 -5.93
C PRO A 79 -6.32 -6.17 -6.30
N GLU A 80 -7.35 -6.82 -6.84
CA GLU A 80 -7.35 -8.21 -7.33
C GLU A 80 -6.32 -8.40 -8.43
N TYR A 81 -6.36 -7.57 -9.48
CA TYR A 81 -5.38 -7.59 -10.56
C TYR A 81 -3.96 -7.35 -10.03
N SER A 82 -3.79 -6.39 -9.12
CA SER A 82 -2.48 -6.03 -8.60
C SER A 82 -1.86 -7.15 -7.75
N VAL A 83 -2.68 -7.84 -6.96
CA VAL A 83 -2.26 -9.03 -6.20
C VAL A 83 -2.01 -10.21 -7.13
N ALA A 84 -2.87 -10.46 -8.13
CA ALA A 84 -2.64 -11.51 -9.12
C ALA A 84 -1.34 -11.31 -9.89
N ALA A 85 -1.06 -10.09 -10.35
CA ALA A 85 0.17 -9.75 -11.05
C ALA A 85 1.41 -9.99 -10.16
N PHE A 86 1.33 -9.62 -8.88
CA PHE A 86 2.40 -9.91 -7.92
C PHE A 86 2.63 -11.40 -7.73
N LEU A 87 1.57 -12.19 -7.55
CA LEU A 87 1.66 -13.64 -7.36
C LEU A 87 2.17 -14.33 -8.63
N ASP A 88 1.73 -13.89 -9.80
CA ASP A 88 2.24 -14.33 -11.11
C ASP A 88 3.74 -14.01 -11.25
N HIS A 89 4.19 -12.83 -10.81
CA HIS A 89 5.61 -12.50 -10.76
C HIS A 89 6.39 -13.38 -9.78
N TRP A 90 5.78 -13.75 -8.65
CA TRP A 90 6.38 -14.64 -7.66
C TRP A 90 6.54 -16.07 -8.19
N CYS A 91 5.48 -16.68 -8.73
CA CYS A 91 5.54 -17.99 -9.40
C CYS A 91 6.65 -18.03 -10.46
N ASN A 92 6.80 -16.95 -11.21
CA ASN A 92 7.79 -16.81 -12.29
C ASN A 92 9.15 -16.24 -11.85
N LYS A 93 9.41 -16.09 -10.54
CA LYS A 93 10.69 -15.62 -9.98
C LYS A 93 11.15 -14.24 -10.50
N ARG A 94 10.21 -13.37 -10.88
CA ARG A 94 10.47 -12.01 -11.40
C ARG A 94 10.62 -11.00 -10.26
N PHE A 95 11.65 -11.17 -9.43
CA PHE A 95 11.85 -10.39 -8.19
C PHE A 95 11.97 -8.87 -8.37
N GLY A 96 12.42 -8.41 -9.54
CA GLY A 96 12.42 -6.97 -9.85
C GLY A 96 11.02 -6.37 -9.90
N LEU A 97 10.05 -7.10 -10.47
CA LEU A 97 8.65 -6.67 -10.56
C LEU A 97 7.93 -6.82 -9.21
N ILE A 98 8.26 -7.88 -8.45
CA ILE A 98 7.82 -8.04 -7.06
C ILE A 98 8.25 -6.82 -6.24
N ALA A 99 9.53 -6.44 -6.33
CA ALA A 99 10.05 -5.26 -5.65
C ALA A 99 9.40 -3.96 -6.11
N ASP A 100 8.98 -3.85 -7.37
CA ASP A 100 8.23 -2.67 -7.81
C ASP A 100 6.81 -2.68 -7.21
N ALA A 101 6.14 -3.82 -7.10
CA ALA A 101 4.78 -3.93 -6.57
C ALA A 101 4.64 -3.76 -5.03
N LEU A 102 5.73 -3.93 -4.27
CA LEU A 102 5.72 -3.80 -2.81
C LEU A 102 5.61 -2.35 -2.34
N LEU A 103 4.93 -2.17 -1.21
CA LEU A 103 4.90 -0.91 -0.47
C LEU A 103 6.20 -0.74 0.33
N TYR A 104 6.87 0.40 0.16
CA TYR A 104 8.03 0.79 0.95
C TYR A 104 7.76 2.10 1.69
N PHE A 105 8.12 2.14 2.97
CA PHE A 105 8.09 3.36 3.78
C PHE A 105 9.43 4.13 3.73
N THR A 106 10.42 3.60 3.02
CA THR A 106 11.77 4.16 2.93
C THR A 106 12.19 4.32 1.47
N ASP A 107 12.98 5.37 1.21
CA ASP A 107 13.59 5.66 -0.10
C ASP A 107 14.78 4.75 -0.40
N THR A 108 14.53 3.44 -0.35
CA THR A 108 15.53 2.44 -0.67
C THR A 108 15.78 2.40 -2.18
N PRO A 109 17.04 2.42 -2.66
CA PRO A 109 17.35 2.34 -4.09
C PRO A 109 16.77 1.09 -4.76
N LYS A 110 16.34 1.21 -6.03
CA LYS A 110 15.66 0.13 -6.77
C LYS A 110 16.43 -1.20 -6.77
N GLY A 111 17.75 -1.18 -6.99
CA GLY A 111 18.57 -2.40 -6.98
C GLY A 111 18.59 -3.12 -5.63
N LYS A 112 18.57 -2.36 -4.53
CA LYS A 112 18.50 -2.92 -3.17
C LYS A 112 17.12 -3.51 -2.88
N LYS A 113 16.04 -2.88 -3.37
CA LYS A 113 14.67 -3.41 -3.26
C LYS A 113 14.52 -4.78 -3.94
N ALA A 114 15.07 -4.95 -5.15
CA ALA A 114 15.06 -6.24 -5.85
C ALA A 114 15.84 -7.33 -5.12
N GLY A 115 16.97 -6.98 -4.49
CA GLY A 115 17.74 -7.89 -3.63
C GLY A 115 16.95 -8.35 -2.41
N MET A 116 16.27 -7.41 -1.73
CA MET A 116 15.40 -7.72 -0.59
C MET A 116 14.22 -8.60 -1.00
N ALA A 117 13.55 -8.30 -2.12
CA ALA A 117 12.46 -9.13 -2.63
C ALA A 117 12.93 -10.56 -2.94
N ARG A 118 14.14 -10.74 -3.48
CA ARG A 118 14.70 -12.08 -3.68
C ARG A 118 14.97 -12.79 -2.35
N GLN A 119 15.46 -12.08 -1.34
CA GLN A 119 15.72 -12.66 -0.03
C GLN A 119 14.42 -13.15 0.65
N ASP A 120 13.37 -12.34 0.57
CA ASP A 120 12.09 -12.63 1.21
C ASP A 120 11.30 -13.71 0.45
N PHE A 121 11.18 -13.58 -0.88
CA PHE A 121 10.28 -14.39 -1.70
C PHE A 121 11.01 -15.52 -2.46
N GLY A 122 12.33 -15.61 -2.35
CA GLY A 122 13.13 -16.58 -3.12
C GLY A 122 13.21 -17.98 -2.51
N ASN A 123 12.95 -18.12 -1.21
CA ASN A 123 13.08 -19.41 -0.52
C ASN A 123 11.86 -20.32 -0.73
N HIS A 124 10.66 -19.73 -0.72
CA HIS A 124 9.39 -20.45 -0.92
C HIS A 124 8.71 -19.86 -2.14
N ILE A 125 8.69 -20.61 -3.24
CA ILE A 125 8.14 -20.15 -4.52
C ILE A 125 6.90 -20.98 -4.83
N PRO A 126 5.70 -20.37 -4.89
CA PRO A 126 4.48 -21.10 -5.22
C PRO A 126 4.51 -21.55 -6.68
N VAL A 127 3.93 -22.72 -6.95
CA VAL A 127 3.77 -23.26 -8.31
C VAL A 127 2.54 -22.69 -9.00
N SER A 128 1.51 -22.33 -8.23
CA SER A 128 0.30 -21.67 -8.72
C SER A 128 -0.40 -20.90 -7.60
N PHE A 129 -1.41 -20.12 -7.96
CA PHE A 129 -2.27 -19.41 -7.03
C PHE A 129 -3.70 -19.33 -7.54
N ARG A 130 -4.64 -19.08 -6.62
CA ARG A 130 -6.05 -18.81 -6.90
C ARG A 130 -6.53 -17.64 -6.05
N LEU A 131 -7.19 -16.65 -6.64
CA LEU A 131 -7.86 -15.61 -5.86
C LEU A 131 -9.22 -16.13 -5.39
N LEU A 132 -9.51 -16.01 -4.11
CA LEU A 132 -10.74 -16.53 -3.50
C LEU A 132 -11.80 -15.45 -3.34
N GLY A 133 -11.40 -14.24 -2.97
CA GLY A 133 -12.30 -13.16 -2.61
C GLY A 133 -11.55 -11.92 -2.18
N ILE A 134 -12.30 -10.93 -1.71
CA ILE A 134 -11.75 -9.72 -1.12
C ILE A 134 -12.48 -9.32 0.15
N ASP A 135 -11.84 -8.44 0.89
CA ASP A 135 -12.41 -7.75 2.04
C ASP A 135 -11.95 -6.28 2.02
N ASP A 136 -12.89 -5.39 1.69
CA ASP A 136 -12.67 -3.95 1.57
C ASP A 136 -12.74 -3.27 2.94
N GLN A 137 -11.59 -3.14 3.61
CA GLN A 137 -11.50 -2.62 4.98
C GLN A 137 -11.51 -1.09 5.08
N ALA A 138 -11.06 -0.39 4.04
CA ALA A 138 -11.12 1.07 3.97
C ALA A 138 -11.11 1.57 2.52
N ALA A 139 -11.39 2.86 2.32
CA ALA A 139 -11.40 3.52 1.02
C ALA A 139 -10.11 3.36 0.19
N ALA A 140 -8.98 3.16 0.88
CA ALA A 140 -7.66 2.95 0.31
C ALA A 140 -7.09 1.54 0.59
N VAL A 141 -7.80 0.67 1.31
CA VAL A 141 -7.25 -0.61 1.82
C VAL A 141 -8.20 -1.74 1.49
N THR A 142 -7.69 -2.71 0.75
CA THR A 142 -8.39 -3.95 0.43
C THR A 142 -7.51 -5.13 0.80
N HIS A 143 -8.09 -6.14 1.43
CA HIS A 143 -7.48 -7.44 1.61
C HIS A 143 -7.95 -8.34 0.48
N VAL A 144 -7.03 -8.92 -0.28
CA VAL A 144 -7.32 -9.93 -1.31
C VAL A 144 -6.98 -11.29 -0.70
N ILE A 145 -7.97 -12.17 -0.64
CA ILE A 145 -7.80 -13.53 -0.14
C ILE A 145 -7.33 -14.38 -1.31
N ALA A 146 -6.19 -15.04 -1.17
CA ALA A 146 -5.63 -15.92 -2.18
C ALA A 146 -5.18 -17.24 -1.56
N GLU A 147 -5.28 -18.31 -2.33
CA GLU A 147 -4.69 -19.61 -2.03
C GLU A 147 -3.44 -19.80 -2.88
N LEU A 148 -2.34 -20.19 -2.24
CA LEU A 148 -1.06 -20.47 -2.88
C LEU A 148 -0.80 -21.97 -2.82
N CYS A 149 -0.40 -22.55 -3.94
CA CYS A 149 0.03 -23.94 -4.02
C CYS A 149 1.55 -24.01 -4.05
N PHE A 150 2.13 -24.85 -3.22
CA PHE A 150 3.55 -25.15 -3.15
C PHE A 150 3.78 -26.64 -3.40
N GLU A 151 4.90 -26.98 -4.04
CA GLU A 151 5.31 -28.36 -4.25
C GLU A 151 6.52 -28.69 -3.35
N ILE A 152 6.35 -29.67 -2.46
CA ILE A 152 7.32 -30.00 -1.41
C ILE A 152 7.37 -31.50 -1.26
N ASP A 153 8.56 -32.07 -1.45
CA ASP A 153 8.77 -33.53 -1.42
C ASP A 153 7.78 -34.30 -2.33
N GLY A 154 7.41 -33.69 -3.47
CA GLY A 154 6.46 -34.25 -4.43
C GLY A 154 4.98 -34.18 -4.01
N GLN A 155 4.67 -33.48 -2.91
CA GLN A 155 3.30 -33.24 -2.45
C GLN A 155 2.90 -31.78 -2.64
N GLN A 156 1.65 -31.56 -3.05
CA GLN A 156 1.07 -30.23 -3.09
C GLN A 156 0.61 -29.81 -1.69
N LYS A 157 1.09 -28.65 -1.23
CA LYS A 157 0.60 -27.99 -0.02
C LYS A 157 -0.07 -26.68 -0.41
N PHE A 158 -1.24 -26.43 0.16
CA PHE A 158 -2.02 -25.22 -0.06
C PHE A 158 -1.94 -24.30 1.16
N LYS A 159 -1.83 -22.99 0.91
CA LYS A 159 -1.79 -21.96 1.93
C LYS A 159 -2.65 -20.78 1.53
N GLU A 160 -3.67 -20.52 2.33
CA GLU A 160 -4.46 -19.31 2.21
C GLU A 160 -3.73 -18.12 2.84
N VAL A 161 -3.75 -16.98 2.17
CA VAL A 161 -3.16 -15.73 2.61
C VAL A 161 -4.13 -14.57 2.42
N SER A 162 -4.11 -13.64 3.37
CA SER A 162 -4.83 -12.36 3.28
C SER A 162 -3.85 -11.25 2.87
N VAL A 163 -3.84 -10.92 1.59
CA VAL A 163 -2.91 -9.96 0.99
C VAL A 163 -3.47 -8.55 1.09
N ARG A 164 -2.84 -7.72 1.92
CA ARG A 164 -3.23 -6.32 2.10
C ARG A 164 -2.64 -5.48 0.96
N ALA A 165 -3.53 -4.91 0.15
CA ALA A 165 -3.23 -3.95 -0.88
C ALA A 165 -3.65 -2.54 -0.42
N ILE A 166 -2.81 -1.54 -0.70
CA ILE A 166 -3.05 -0.13 -0.36
C ILE A 166 -3.02 0.69 -1.65
N TYR A 167 -4.10 1.44 -1.91
CA TYR A 167 -4.17 2.37 -3.02
C TYR A 167 -3.43 3.66 -2.68
N GLN A 168 -2.51 4.06 -3.55
CA GLN A 168 -1.69 5.26 -3.39
C GLN A 168 -1.82 6.17 -4.60
N ASP A 169 -1.75 7.47 -4.37
CA ASP A 169 -1.58 8.46 -5.44
C ASP A 169 -0.14 8.48 -5.98
N LEU A 170 0.11 9.37 -6.94
CA LEU A 170 1.43 9.56 -7.57
C LEU A 170 2.51 10.07 -6.59
N GLU A 171 2.11 10.62 -5.45
CA GLU A 171 3.01 11.08 -4.38
C GLU A 171 3.27 9.98 -3.33
N ASN A 172 2.76 8.77 -3.54
CA ASN A 172 2.77 7.64 -2.61
C ASN A 172 1.94 7.86 -1.33
N ASN A 173 1.01 8.81 -1.32
CA ASN A 173 0.09 8.98 -0.20
C ASN A 173 -1.09 8.02 -0.37
N PRO A 174 -1.57 7.36 0.71
CA PRO A 174 -2.81 6.59 0.66
C PRO A 174 -3.97 7.46 0.16
N SER A 175 -4.71 6.97 -0.83
CA SER A 175 -5.80 7.72 -1.46
C SER A 175 -7.03 6.84 -1.68
N VAL A 176 -8.19 7.45 -1.88
CA VAL A 176 -9.42 6.70 -2.15
C VAL A 176 -9.32 6.05 -3.53
N ARG A 177 -9.63 4.76 -3.66
CA ARG A 177 -9.51 4.02 -4.93
C ARG A 177 -10.35 4.53 -6.10
N SER A 178 -11.35 5.37 -5.83
CA SER A 178 -12.14 6.05 -6.88
C SER A 178 -11.44 7.28 -7.45
N MET A 179 -10.39 7.76 -6.80
CA MET A 179 -9.55 8.84 -7.33
C MET A 179 -8.73 8.34 -8.51
N PRO A 180 -8.60 9.13 -9.59
CA PRO A 180 -7.85 8.72 -10.76
C PRO A 180 -6.34 8.67 -10.50
N ASN A 181 -5.62 7.94 -11.35
CA ASN A 181 -4.16 7.92 -11.46
C ASN A 181 -3.39 7.40 -10.22
N GLY A 182 -4.06 6.77 -9.27
CA GLY A 182 -3.38 5.99 -8.25
C GLY A 182 -3.08 4.56 -8.69
N TYR A 183 -2.36 3.85 -7.85
CA TYR A 183 -1.97 2.45 -8.05
C TYR A 183 -1.99 1.69 -6.72
N TRP A 184 -2.16 0.38 -6.79
CA TRP A 184 -2.13 -0.49 -5.62
C TRP A 184 -0.71 -0.96 -5.32
N ARG A 185 -0.31 -0.90 -4.05
CA ARG A 185 0.93 -1.51 -3.53
C ARG A 185 0.61 -2.58 -2.50
N ILE A 186 1.47 -3.58 -2.44
CA ILE A 186 1.27 -4.75 -1.59
C ILE A 186 2.11 -4.63 -0.32
N VAL A 187 1.49 -4.91 0.83
CA VAL A 187 2.18 -4.93 2.12
C VAL A 187 2.90 -6.28 2.28
N GLN A 188 4.25 -6.25 2.30
CA GLN A 188 5.09 -7.46 2.41
C GLN A 188 4.71 -8.37 3.58
N ASN A 189 4.32 -7.78 4.72
CA ASN A 189 3.98 -8.52 5.94
C ASN A 189 2.77 -9.45 5.77
N SER A 190 1.95 -9.28 4.72
CA SER A 190 0.89 -10.22 4.36
C SER A 190 1.37 -11.62 4.03
N PHE A 191 2.68 -11.80 3.79
CA PHE A 191 3.28 -13.10 3.48
C PHE A 191 4.24 -13.57 4.59
N SER A 192 4.21 -12.95 5.77
CA SER A 192 5.12 -13.29 6.88
C SER A 192 5.07 -14.78 7.26
N GLU A 193 3.89 -15.39 7.24
CA GLU A 193 3.70 -16.82 7.50
C GLU A 193 4.31 -17.74 6.44
N ILE A 194 4.69 -17.22 5.28
CA ILE A 194 5.34 -17.97 4.21
C ILE A 194 6.83 -17.65 4.19
N ILE A 195 7.18 -16.36 4.24
CA ILE A 195 8.56 -15.86 4.17
C ILE A 195 9.38 -16.38 5.36
N TYR A 196 8.77 -16.45 6.55
CA TYR A 196 9.45 -16.83 7.78
C TYR A 196 9.07 -18.21 8.30
N ALA A 197 8.30 -19.00 7.53
CA ALA A 197 7.93 -20.34 7.98
C ALA A 197 9.09 -21.33 7.81
N PRO A 198 9.54 -21.98 8.89
CA PRO A 198 10.53 -23.04 8.79
C PRO A 198 9.89 -24.27 8.13
N GLY A 199 10.36 -24.60 6.91
CA GLY A 199 9.94 -25.82 6.22
C GLY A 199 8.49 -25.81 5.76
N LEU A 200 7.95 -24.63 5.42
CA LEU A 200 6.68 -24.54 4.71
C LEU A 200 6.75 -25.39 3.46
#